data_AF-A0A7J2ZLY5-F1
#
_entry.id   AF-A0A7J2ZLY5-F1
#
_cell.length_a   1.000
_cell.length_b   1.000
_cell.length_c   1.000
_cell.angle_alpha   90.00
_cell.angle_beta   90.00
_cell.angle_gamma   90.00
#
_symmetry.space_group_name_H-M   'P 1'
#
loop_
_entity.id
_entity.type
_entity.pdbx_description
1 polymer ?
#
loop_
_entity_poly.entity_id
_entity_poly.type
_entity_poly.pdbx_seq_one_letter_code
_entity_poly.pdbx_strand_id
1 'polypeptide(L)'
;APGIGDRIAFVIIKGPQLMSERAEDPEYVKAHGLKIDSQYYIESQVLPPLERVFEALKISKSELLGIGKQVVLTDIVKNMKQKEMEKREITVDFVDKFACSRCSQTYRRIPLSGSCECGGEIIFFSNGPKSN
;
A
#
# COMPACT_ATOMS: atom_id res chain seq x y z
N ALA A 1 0.11 -15.70 -48.42
CA ALA A 1 0.95 -15.43 -47.23
C ALA A 1 0.96 -13.92 -46.99
N PRO A 2 0.95 -13.45 -45.74
CA PRO A 2 0.96 -12.02 -45.44
C PRO A 2 2.28 -11.38 -45.88
N GLY A 3 2.19 -10.16 -46.39
CA GLY A 3 3.32 -9.32 -46.80
C GLY A 3 3.84 -8.43 -45.67
N ILE A 4 4.91 -7.68 -45.96
CA ILE A 4 5.50 -6.73 -45.01
C ILE A 4 4.54 -5.56 -44.82
N GLY A 5 4.11 -5.33 -43.57
CA GLY A 5 3.18 -4.26 -43.21
C GLY A 5 1.73 -4.71 -43.03
N ASP A 6 1.42 -5.97 -43.35
CA ASP A 6 0.08 -6.52 -43.15
C ASP A 6 -0.23 -6.69 -41.66
N ARG A 7 -1.45 -6.32 -41.28
CA ARG A 7 -1.97 -6.54 -39.92
C ARG A 7 -2.62 -7.91 -39.85
N ILE A 8 -2.17 -8.72 -38.91
CA ILE A 8 -2.72 -10.05 -38.67
C ILE A 8 -3.57 -9.98 -37.40
N ALA A 9 -4.85 -10.32 -37.52
CA ALA A 9 -5.75 -10.41 -36.38
C ALA A 9 -5.51 -11.75 -35.65
N PHE A 10 -5.50 -11.72 -34.33
CA PHE A 10 -5.41 -12.92 -33.50
C PHE A 10 -6.17 -12.70 -32.19
N VAL A 11 -6.56 -13.81 -31.56
CA VAL A 11 -7.13 -13.83 -30.22
C VAL A 11 -6.44 -14.90 -29.38
N ILE A 12 -6.36 -14.67 -28.07
CA ILE A 12 -5.75 -15.60 -27.14
C ILE A 12 -6.82 -16.56 -26.60
N ILE A 13 -6.71 -17.84 -26.97
CA ILE A 13 -7.59 -18.90 -26.46
C ILE A 13 -7.15 -19.35 -25.07
N LYS A 14 -8.04 -19.99 -24.30
CA LYS A 14 -7.74 -20.52 -22.97
C LYS A 14 -6.91 -21.80 -23.05
N GLY A 15 -5.81 -21.89 -22.29
CA GLY A 15 -4.97 -23.08 -22.22
C GLY A 15 -3.75 -22.93 -21.30
N PRO A 16 -3.10 -24.03 -20.87
CA PRO A 16 -1.88 -23.99 -20.05
C PRO A 16 -0.60 -23.66 -20.84
N GLN A 17 -0.67 -23.63 -22.17
CA GLN A 17 0.48 -23.41 -23.06
C GLN A 17 0.98 -21.95 -23.03
N LEU A 18 2.11 -21.72 -23.68
CA LEU A 18 2.67 -20.38 -23.91
C LEU A 18 1.71 -19.51 -24.72
N MET A 19 1.77 -18.19 -24.52
CA MET A 19 0.91 -17.22 -25.21
C MET A 19 0.98 -17.32 -26.73
N SER A 20 2.18 -17.56 -27.28
CA SER A 20 2.41 -17.71 -28.71
C SER A 20 1.67 -18.88 -29.32
N GLU A 21 1.53 -19.99 -28.58
CA GLU A 21 0.85 -21.20 -29.03
C GLU A 21 -0.68 -21.10 -28.87
N ARG A 22 -1.13 -20.11 -28.10
CA ARG A 22 -2.55 -19.85 -27.82
C ARG A 22 -3.10 -18.71 -28.68
N ALA A 23 -2.28 -18.10 -29.54
CA ALA A 23 -2.71 -17.06 -30.46
C ALA A 23 -3.32 -17.72 -31.69
N GLU A 24 -4.63 -17.53 -31.87
CA GLU A 24 -5.40 -18.20 -32.91
C GLU A 24 -6.21 -17.20 -33.74
N ASP A 25 -6.57 -17.60 -34.96
CA ASP A 25 -7.40 -16.77 -35.82
C ASP A 25 -8.83 -16.59 -35.26
N PRO A 26 -9.39 -15.37 -35.22
CA PRO A 26 -10.71 -15.13 -34.66
C PRO A 26 -11.85 -15.87 -35.37
N GLU A 27 -11.73 -16.12 -36.68
CA GLU A 27 -12.71 -16.83 -37.48
C GLU A 27 -12.63 -18.33 -37.20
N TYR A 28 -11.41 -18.87 -37.07
CA TYR A 28 -11.20 -20.25 -36.62
C TYR A 28 -11.80 -20.50 -35.22
N VAL A 29 -11.54 -19.60 -34.27
CA VAL A 29 -12.08 -19.66 -32.90
C VAL A 29 -13.60 -19.69 -32.88
N LYS A 30 -14.24 -18.85 -33.69
CA LYS A 30 -15.71 -18.82 -33.80
C LYS A 30 -16.26 -20.10 -34.42
N ALA A 31 -15.64 -20.59 -35.49
CA ALA A 31 -16.08 -21.81 -36.19
C ALA A 31 -15.97 -23.06 -35.30
N HIS A 32 -14.93 -23.15 -34.45
CA HIS A 32 -14.68 -24.30 -33.57
C HIS A 32 -15.19 -24.11 -32.14
N GLY A 33 -15.81 -22.96 -31.83
CA GLY A 33 -16.34 -22.67 -30.49
C GLY A 33 -15.27 -22.64 -29.40
N LEU A 34 -14.04 -22.25 -29.73
CA LEU A 34 -12.95 -22.19 -28.77
C LEU A 34 -13.18 -21.06 -27.76
N LYS A 35 -12.87 -21.33 -26.48
CA LYS A 35 -13.03 -20.33 -25.42
C LYS A 35 -11.83 -19.40 -25.37
N ILE A 36 -12.09 -18.10 -25.39
CA ILE A 36 -11.06 -17.08 -25.16
C ILE A 36 -10.62 -17.07 -23.70
N ASP A 37 -9.39 -16.61 -23.45
CA ASP A 37 -8.89 -16.46 -22.09
C ASP A 37 -9.28 -15.11 -21.49
N SER A 38 -10.46 -15.06 -20.86
CA SER A 38 -10.93 -13.86 -20.18
C SER A 38 -9.94 -13.32 -19.14
N GLN A 39 -9.19 -14.19 -18.45
CA GLN A 39 -8.24 -13.76 -17.42
C GLN A 39 -7.11 -12.95 -18.05
N TYR A 40 -6.54 -13.46 -19.14
CA TYR A 40 -5.50 -12.77 -19.89
C TYR A 40 -5.94 -11.36 -20.33
N TYR A 41 -7.13 -11.24 -20.91
CA TYR A 41 -7.63 -9.94 -21.37
C TYR A 41 -7.88 -8.95 -20.22
N ILE A 42 -8.41 -9.43 -19.10
CA ILE A 42 -8.64 -8.60 -17.91
C ILE A 42 -7.30 -8.12 -17.35
N GLU A 43 -6.36 -9.04 -17.08
CA GLU A 43 -5.12 -8.72 -16.38
C GLU A 43 -4.08 -8.00 -17.24
N SER A 44 -3.95 -8.39 -18.51
CA SER A 44 -2.85 -7.92 -19.36
C SER A 44 -3.25 -6.78 -20.30
N GLN A 45 -4.54 -6.61 -20.60
CA GLN A 45 -5.01 -5.57 -21.52
C GLN A 45 -5.86 -4.50 -20.84
N VAL A 46 -6.87 -4.90 -20.06
CA VAL A 46 -7.83 -3.95 -19.48
C VAL A 46 -7.28 -3.30 -18.20
N LEU A 47 -6.74 -4.08 -17.27
CA LEU A 47 -6.29 -3.56 -15.97
C LEU A 47 -5.16 -2.53 -16.05
N PRO A 48 -4.06 -2.70 -16.81
CA PRO A 48 -2.92 -1.78 -16.74
C PRO A 48 -3.24 -0.34 -17.20
N PRO A 49 -4.06 -0.11 -18.24
CA PRO A 49 -4.57 1.23 -18.54
C PRO A 49 -5.48 1.79 -17.45
N LEU A 50 -6.35 0.98 -16.86
CA LEU A 50 -7.25 1.44 -15.80
C LEU A 50 -6.50 1.82 -14.53
N GLU A 51 -5.54 0.99 -14.10
CA GLU A 51 -4.66 1.28 -12.97
C GLU A 51 -3.99 2.65 -13.14
N ARG A 52 -3.41 2.93 -14.31
CA ARG A 52 -2.77 4.24 -14.58
C ARG A 52 -3.72 5.43 -14.48
N VAL A 53 -4.97 5.28 -14.91
CA VAL A 53 -5.98 6.36 -14.83
C VAL A 53 -6.47 6.54 -13.39
N PHE A 54 -6.74 5.44 -12.70
CA PHE A 54 -7.36 5.43 -11.37
C PHE A 54 -6.36 5.62 -10.22
N GLU A 55 -5.07 5.42 -10.45
CA GLU A 55 -3.99 5.75 -9.51
C GLU A 55 -4.03 7.23 -9.12
N ALA A 56 -4.33 8.12 -10.07
CA ALA A 56 -4.50 9.55 -9.81
C ALA A 56 -5.66 9.85 -8.82
N LEU A 57 -6.63 8.95 -8.73
CA LEU A 57 -7.77 9.02 -7.81
C LEU A 57 -7.53 8.23 -6.52
N LYS A 58 -6.33 7.67 -6.32
CA LYS A 58 -5.97 6.79 -5.18
C LYS A 58 -6.87 5.54 -5.06
N ILE A 59 -7.44 5.10 -6.17
CA ILE A 59 -8.24 3.87 -6.22
C ILE A 59 -7.30 2.69 -6.48
N SER A 60 -7.38 1.67 -5.63
CA SER A 60 -6.53 0.49 -5.71
C SER A 60 -7.04 -0.54 -6.73
N LYS A 61 -6.13 -1.38 -7.25
CA LYS A 61 -6.46 -2.51 -8.13
C LYS A 61 -7.53 -3.44 -7.53
N SER A 62 -7.46 -3.70 -6.23
CA SER A 62 -8.42 -4.54 -5.52
C SER A 62 -9.84 -3.99 -5.52
N GLU A 63 -9.98 -2.66 -5.48
CA GLU A 63 -11.27 -1.98 -5.58
C GLU A 63 -11.82 -2.07 -7.00
N LEU A 64 -10.96 -1.93 -8.02
CA LEU A 64 -11.36 -2.08 -9.43
C LEU A 64 -11.85 -3.49 -9.77
N LEU A 65 -11.24 -4.52 -9.19
CA LEU A 65 -11.62 -5.92 -9.42
C LEU A 65 -12.88 -6.35 -8.63
N GLY A 66 -13.47 -5.46 -7.84
CA GLY A 66 -14.65 -5.81 -7.03
C GLY A 66 -14.36 -6.84 -5.93
N ILE A 67 -13.09 -7.13 -5.65
CA ILE A 67 -12.64 -7.97 -4.52
C ILE A 67 -12.68 -7.15 -3.21
N GLY A 68 -13.18 -5.92 -3.27
CA GLY A 68 -13.55 -5.14 -2.10
C GLY A 68 -14.51 -5.94 -1.23
N LYS A 69 -14.01 -6.47 -0.11
CA LYS A 69 -14.82 -7.12 0.92
C LYS A 69 -15.96 -6.17 1.28
N GLN A 70 -17.21 -6.57 1.02
CA GLN A 70 -18.36 -5.82 1.50
C GLN A 70 -18.24 -5.74 3.03
N VAL A 71 -17.92 -4.55 3.52
CA VAL A 71 -17.79 -4.31 4.95
C VAL A 71 -19.18 -4.08 5.52
N VAL A 72 -19.52 -4.85 6.55
CA VAL A 72 -20.75 -4.63 7.29
C VAL A 72 -20.58 -3.35 8.11
N LEU A 73 -21.66 -2.60 8.35
CA LEU A 73 -21.66 -1.40 9.21
C LEU A 73 -20.98 -1.66 10.57
N THR A 74 -21.11 -2.87 11.12
CA THR A 74 -20.46 -3.30 12.36
C THR A 74 -18.94 -3.32 12.28
N ASP A 75 -18.37 -3.69 11.13
CA ASP A 75 -16.93 -3.75 10.92
C ASP A 75 -16.35 -2.34 10.79
N ILE A 76 -17.10 -1.41 10.19
CA ILE A 76 -16.74 0.01 10.13
C ILE A 76 -16.67 0.59 11.55
N VAL A 77 -17.67 0.34 12.40
CA VAL A 77 -17.68 0.82 13.79
C VAL A 77 -16.52 0.22 14.61
N LYS A 78 -16.19 -1.06 14.40
CA LYS A 78 -15.02 -1.69 15.06
C LYS A 78 -13.70 -1.08 14.59
N ASN A 79 -13.54 -0.87 13.29
CA ASN A 79 -12.35 -0.24 12.72
C ASN A 79 -12.20 1.22 13.17
N MET A 80 -13.30 1.96 13.39
CA MET A 80 -13.24 3.30 13.99
C MET A 80 -12.74 3.25 15.43
N LYS A 81 -13.21 2.30 16.25
CA LYS A 81 -12.69 2.09 17.61
C LYS A 81 -11.21 1.68 17.62
N GLN A 82 -10.79 0.84 16.68
CA GLN A 82 -9.38 0.43 16.54
C GLN A 82 -8.49 1.58 16.08
N LYS A 83 -8.94 2.42 15.13
CA LYS A 83 -8.22 3.65 14.76
C LYS A 83 -8.12 4.66 15.90
N GLU A 84 -9.12 4.74 16.78
CA GLU A 84 -9.04 5.53 18.02
C GLU A 84 -8.07 4.93 19.05
N MET A 85 -7.85 3.62 19.02
CA MET A 85 -6.90 2.91 19.88
C MET A 85 -5.46 3.01 19.36
N GLU A 86 -5.24 2.89 18.04
CA GLU A 86 -3.94 3.11 17.38
C GLU A 86 -3.50 4.58 17.41
N LYS A 87 -4.43 5.54 17.33
CA LYS A 87 -4.10 6.97 17.57
C LYS A 87 -3.72 7.27 19.03
N ARG A 88 -3.91 6.33 19.97
CA ARG A 88 -3.54 6.49 21.38
C ARG A 88 -2.19 5.86 21.76
N GLU A 89 -1.45 5.31 20.80
CA GLU A 89 -0.04 4.93 21.02
C GLU A 89 0.90 5.88 20.28
N ILE A 90 0.91 7.14 20.71
CA ILE A 90 2.22 7.75 21.00
C ILE A 90 2.43 7.51 22.48
N THR A 91 2.86 6.30 22.82
CA THR A 91 3.48 6.03 24.11
C THR A 91 4.82 6.77 24.11
N VAL A 92 4.85 7.98 24.66
CA VAL A 92 6.11 8.61 25.08
C VAL A 92 6.54 7.91 26.37
N ASP A 93 6.84 6.61 26.27
CA ASP A 93 6.97 5.76 27.45
C ASP A 93 8.29 5.94 28.19
N PHE A 94 9.29 6.64 27.65
CA PHE A 94 10.52 6.90 28.40
C PHE A 94 11.07 8.30 28.11
N VAL A 95 11.01 9.15 29.13
CA VAL A 95 11.98 10.25 29.27
C VAL A 95 13.33 9.59 29.51
N ASP A 96 14.17 9.51 28.50
CA ASP A 96 15.45 8.81 28.61
C ASP A 96 16.40 9.52 29.57
N LYS A 97 16.40 10.86 29.56
CA LYS A 97 17.29 11.70 30.39
C LYS A 97 16.65 13.06 30.69
N PHE A 98 17.00 13.61 31.85
CA PHE A 98 16.75 15.01 32.19
C PHE A 98 17.98 15.83 31.81
N ALA A 99 17.81 17.03 31.26
CA ALA A 99 18.92 17.92 30.94
C ALA A 99 18.71 19.31 31.55
N CYS A 100 19.78 19.96 32.00
CA CYS A 100 19.73 21.35 32.38
C CYS A 100 19.68 22.24 31.14
N SER A 101 18.74 23.19 31.08
CA SER A 101 18.61 24.14 29.97
C SER A 101 19.80 25.10 29.83
N ARG A 102 20.61 25.26 30.89
CA ARG A 102 21.67 26.27 30.96
C ARG A 102 23.08 25.71 30.76
N CYS A 103 23.42 24.56 31.35
CA CYS A 103 24.74 23.95 31.24
C CYS A 103 24.74 22.61 30.51
N SER A 104 23.59 22.16 30.01
CA SER A 104 23.42 20.87 29.30
C SER A 104 23.84 19.64 30.11
N GLN A 105 23.99 19.78 31.43
CA GLN A 105 24.25 18.66 32.32
C GLN A 105 23.09 17.68 32.26
N THR A 106 23.40 16.40 32.03
CA THR A 106 22.38 15.34 31.94
C THR A 106 22.27 14.59 33.26
N TYR A 107 21.04 14.31 33.67
CA TYR A 107 20.69 13.61 34.89
C TYR A 107 19.81 12.41 34.57
N ARG A 108 20.06 11.29 35.24
CA ARG A 108 19.19 10.09 35.17
C ARG A 108 17.98 10.20 36.11
N ARG A 109 18.10 10.98 37.19
CA ARG A 109 17.01 11.32 38.13
C ARG A 109 17.13 12.80 38.48
N ILE A 110 16.00 13.46 38.69
CA ILE A 110 15.96 14.89 39.04
C ILE A 110 16.63 15.08 40.42
N PRO A 111 17.51 16.09 40.59
CA PRO A 111 18.02 16.50 41.91
C PRO A 111 16.87 16.83 42.88
N LEU A 112 17.06 16.57 44.17
CA LEU A 112 16.05 16.87 45.21
C LEU A 112 15.74 18.37 45.33
N SER A 113 16.65 19.24 44.87
CA SER A 113 16.46 20.69 44.77
C SER A 113 15.49 21.11 43.67
N GLY A 114 15.14 20.21 42.74
CA GLY A 114 14.30 20.53 41.58
C GLY A 114 14.98 21.38 40.50
N SER A 115 16.25 21.73 40.68
CA SER A 115 17.05 22.56 39.75
C SER A 115 18.48 22.04 39.64
N CYS A 116 19.16 22.41 38.56
CA CYS A 116 20.57 22.11 38.37
C CYS A 116 21.45 22.94 39.33
N GLU A 117 22.64 22.45 39.68
CA GLU A 117 23.62 23.16 40.53
C GLU A 117 24.04 24.54 39.97
N CYS A 118 23.87 24.77 38.66
CA CYS A 118 24.09 26.07 38.03
C CYS A 118 22.86 27.01 38.09
N GLY A 119 21.80 26.61 38.80
CA GLY A 119 20.53 27.33 38.93
C GLY A 119 19.61 27.22 37.70
N GLY A 120 19.90 26.32 36.76
CA GLY A 120 19.09 26.12 35.55
C GLY A 120 17.89 25.19 35.76
N GLU A 121 16.85 25.40 34.97
CA GLU A 121 15.66 24.54 34.92
C GLU A 121 15.96 23.20 34.23
N ILE A 122 15.22 22.17 34.63
CA ILE A 122 15.40 20.80 34.15
C ILE A 122 14.33 20.48 33.12
N ILE A 123 14.76 20.09 31.92
CA ILE A 123 13.89 19.73 30.78
C ILE A 123 13.95 18.23 30.49
N PHE A 124 12.87 17.70 29.92
CA PHE A 124 12.76 16.31 29.50
C PHE A 124 13.41 16.12 28.12
N PHE A 125 14.26 15.10 27.98
CA PHE A 125 14.91 14.75 26.72
C PHE A 125 14.56 13.31 26.33
N SER A 126 14.04 13.12 25.11
CA SER A 126 13.72 11.82 24.52
C SER A 126 14.50 11.66 23.23
N ASN A 127 15.29 10.58 23.11
CA ASN A 127 16.03 10.26 21.88
C ASN A 127 15.22 9.31 21.02
N GLY A 128 14.14 9.80 20.40
CA GLY A 128 13.42 9.04 19.39
C GLY A 128 14.29 8.80 18.12
N PRO A 129 14.19 7.64 17.46
CA PRO A 129 14.81 7.43 16.16
C PRO A 129 14.10 8.28 15.08
N LYS A 130 14.88 8.86 14.15
CA LYS A 130 14.35 9.44 12.92
C LYS A 130 13.93 8.30 11.98
N SER A 131 12.66 8.21 11.65
CA SER A 131 12.19 7.38 10.53
C SER A 131 12.51 8.09 9.20
N ASN A 132 13.08 7.35 8.24
CA ASN A 132 13.07 7.72 6.81
C ASN A 132 11.66 7.59 6.23
#